data_AF-A0AAV1JP06-F1
#
_entry.id   AF-A0AAV1JP06-F1
#
_cell.length_a   1.000
_cell.length_b   1.000
_cell.length_c   1.000
_cell.angle_alpha   90.00
_cell.angle_beta   90.00
_cell.angle_gamma   90.00
#
_symmetry.space_group_name_H-M   'P 1'
#
loop_
_entity.id
_entity.type
_entity.pdbx_description
1 polymer ?
#
loop_
_entity_poly.entity_id
_entity_poly.type
_entity_poly.pdbx_seq_one_letter_code
_entity_poly.pdbx_strand_id
1 'polypeptide(L)'
;MYNLVSFPEPAVHSKDIENEVSSQNNSCDIQNKSSNRTKERRTPGTLPQTDFPKGARGLLMKLLETNPQYRLKSLRQLQQTAFYMGFNFDEVRAKRILPKSILQQYQDDSQTSIIADDKCLANMFSTFDQNIDL
;
A
#
# COMPACT_ATOMS: atom_id res chain seq x y z
N MET A 1 14.09 -42.42 43.22
CA MET A 1 13.19 -41.41 43.82
C MET A 1 13.11 -40.25 42.82
N TYR A 2 11.99 -40.11 42.11
CA TYR A 2 11.82 -39.03 41.14
C TYR A 2 11.13 -37.86 41.85
N ASN A 3 11.80 -36.71 41.91
CA ASN A 3 11.21 -35.47 42.41
C ASN A 3 10.27 -34.90 41.35
N LEU A 4 8.96 -34.93 41.62
CA LEU A 4 7.95 -34.22 40.85
C LEU A 4 8.05 -32.72 41.19
N VAL A 5 8.54 -31.94 40.24
CA VAL A 5 8.56 -30.48 40.35
C VAL A 5 7.13 -29.99 40.12
N SER A 6 6.47 -29.57 41.19
CA SER A 6 5.14 -28.95 41.16
C SER A 6 5.27 -27.52 40.65
N PHE A 7 4.65 -27.21 39.51
CA PHE A 7 4.57 -25.84 39.01
C PHE A 7 3.24 -25.20 39.46
N PRO A 8 3.24 -23.94 39.90
CA PRO A 8 2.02 -23.24 40.29
C PRO A 8 1.16 -22.95 39.06
N GLU A 9 -0.13 -23.30 39.13
CA GLU A 9 -1.13 -22.93 38.13
C GLU A 9 -1.29 -21.39 38.06
N PRO A 10 -1.35 -20.79 36.86
CA PRO A 10 -1.64 -19.36 36.74
C PRO A 10 -3.09 -19.08 37.17
N ALA A 11 -3.25 -18.06 38.02
CA ALA A 11 -4.54 -17.62 38.56
C ALA A 11 -5.49 -17.16 37.44
N VAL A 12 -6.64 -17.83 37.35
CA VAL A 12 -7.80 -17.41 36.55
C VAL A 12 -8.46 -16.23 37.25
N HIS A 13 -8.37 -15.03 36.67
CA HIS A 13 -9.23 -13.91 37.05
C HIS A 13 -10.44 -13.85 36.12
N SER A 14 -11.56 -14.40 36.58
CA SER A 14 -12.88 -14.08 36.03
C SER A 14 -13.18 -12.61 36.34
N LYS A 15 -13.37 -11.82 35.29
CA LYS A 15 -14.05 -10.52 35.39
C LYS A 15 -15.29 -10.61 34.54
N ASP A 16 -16.41 -10.85 35.22
CA ASP A 16 -17.72 -10.53 34.70
C ASP A 16 -17.81 -9.00 34.65
N ILE A 17 -17.91 -8.46 33.44
CA ILE A 17 -18.47 -7.12 33.22
C ILE A 17 -19.45 -7.26 32.07
N GLU A 18 -20.73 -7.26 32.45
CA GLU A 18 -21.85 -6.97 31.58
C GLU A 18 -21.64 -5.61 30.92
N ASN A 19 -21.77 -5.54 29.60
CA ASN A 19 -22.31 -4.36 28.96
C ASN A 19 -22.89 -4.75 27.61
N GLU A 20 -24.18 -4.50 27.48
CA GLU A 20 -24.85 -4.38 26.20
C GLU A 20 -24.07 -3.43 25.27
N VAL A 21 -24.01 -3.78 23.99
CA VAL A 21 -24.55 -2.92 22.92
C VAL A 21 -24.39 -3.70 21.62
N SER A 22 -25.54 -4.09 21.09
CA SER A 22 -25.71 -4.38 19.68
C SER A 22 -25.43 -3.10 18.89
N SER A 23 -24.41 -3.12 18.03
CA SER A 23 -24.27 -2.12 16.97
C SER A 23 -23.99 -2.80 15.66
N GLN A 24 -25.10 -3.11 14.98
CA GLN A 24 -25.16 -3.24 13.54
C GLN A 24 -24.65 -1.94 12.92
N ASN A 25 -23.50 -1.98 12.24
CA ASN A 25 -23.06 -0.85 11.42
C ASN A 25 -23.03 -1.29 9.95
N ASN A 26 -24.22 -1.57 9.42
CA ASN A 26 -24.51 -1.35 8.01
C ASN A 26 -25.12 0.06 7.91
N SER A 27 -24.33 1.08 7.63
CA SER A 27 -24.87 2.30 7.04
C SER A 27 -23.93 2.83 5.98
N CYS A 28 -24.41 2.78 4.74
CA CYS A 28 -23.81 3.44 3.60
C CYS A 28 -24.62 4.70 3.33
N ASP A 29 -24.28 5.79 4.02
CA ASP A 29 -24.87 7.09 3.75
C ASP A 29 -24.06 7.82 2.67
N ILE A 30 -24.63 7.78 1.47
CA ILE A 30 -24.43 8.77 0.42
C ILE A 30 -25.11 10.06 0.91
N GLN A 31 -24.38 11.19 1.00
CA GLN A 31 -24.81 12.48 0.44
C GLN A 31 -23.82 13.66 0.66
N ASN A 32 -23.66 14.41 -0.44
CA ASN A 32 -23.60 15.87 -0.57
C ASN A 32 -22.37 16.71 -0.18
N LYS A 33 -21.64 17.07 -1.24
CA LYS A 33 -21.11 18.39 -1.61
C LYS A 33 -21.33 19.54 -0.60
N SER A 34 -20.26 19.94 0.08
CA SER A 34 -20.02 21.34 0.47
C SER A 34 -18.52 21.65 0.35
N SER A 35 -18.19 22.58 -0.54
CA SER A 35 -16.87 23.18 -0.65
C SER A 35 -16.63 24.10 0.55
N ASN A 36 -16.04 23.55 1.61
CA ASN A 36 -15.37 24.34 2.64
C ASN A 36 -13.91 23.89 2.69
N ARG A 37 -12.97 24.80 2.40
CA ARG A 37 -11.53 24.57 2.56
C ARG A 37 -11.17 24.60 4.04
N THR A 38 -11.66 23.64 4.80
CA THR A 38 -11.06 23.26 6.08
C THR A 38 -9.81 22.45 5.76
N LYS A 39 -8.67 22.78 6.39
CA LYS A 39 -7.50 21.88 6.45
C LYS A 39 -7.92 20.64 7.24
N GLU A 40 -8.70 19.75 6.63
CA GLU A 40 -9.05 18.48 7.24
C GLU A 40 -7.75 17.70 7.43
N ARG A 41 -7.42 17.45 8.69
CA ARG A 41 -6.30 16.60 9.05
C ARG A 41 -6.63 15.22 8.50
N ARG A 42 -6.00 14.84 7.39
CA ARG A 42 -6.19 13.51 6.81
C ARG A 42 -5.76 12.47 7.85
N THR A 43 -6.68 11.58 8.20
CA THR A 43 -6.37 10.48 9.11
C THR A 43 -5.34 9.56 8.44
N PRO A 44 -4.21 9.26 9.11
CA PRO A 44 -3.21 8.33 8.59
C PRO A 44 -3.85 6.99 8.18
N GLY A 45 -3.37 6.42 7.07
CA GLY A 45 -3.91 5.16 6.53
C GLY A 45 -5.23 5.30 5.75
N THR A 46 -5.79 6.50 5.60
CA THR A 46 -6.98 6.72 4.77
C THR A 46 -6.60 7.25 3.39
N LEU A 47 -7.05 6.55 2.34
CA LEU A 47 -6.92 7.01 0.96
C LEU A 47 -8.06 7.99 0.59
N PRO A 48 -7.80 8.96 -0.31
CA PRO A 48 -8.86 9.79 -0.85
C PRO A 48 -9.88 8.95 -1.64
N GLN A 49 -11.12 9.44 -1.71
CA GLN A 49 -12.16 8.87 -2.57
C GLN A 49 -11.91 9.31 -4.01
N THR A 50 -10.93 8.69 -4.65
CA THR A 50 -10.62 8.85 -6.08
C THR A 50 -10.68 7.49 -6.75
N ASP A 51 -10.93 7.49 -8.06
CA ASP A 51 -10.92 6.25 -8.84
C ASP A 51 -9.48 5.73 -8.96
N PHE A 52 -9.31 4.44 -8.68
CA PHE A 52 -8.03 3.76 -8.79
C PHE A 52 -8.16 2.58 -9.77
N PRO A 53 -7.07 2.22 -10.46
CA PRO A 53 -7.02 0.99 -11.26
C PRO A 53 -7.38 -0.25 -10.42
N LYS A 54 -7.87 -1.30 -11.08
CA LYS A 54 -8.29 -2.53 -10.42
C LYS A 54 -7.18 -3.07 -9.50
N GLY A 55 -7.52 -3.32 -8.24
CA GLY A 55 -6.57 -3.83 -7.24
C GLY A 55 -5.59 -2.80 -6.66
N ALA A 56 -5.45 -1.61 -7.25
CA ALA A 56 -4.52 -0.57 -6.76
C ALA A 56 -4.93 -0.05 -5.38
N ARG A 57 -6.24 0.19 -5.15
CA ARG A 57 -6.75 0.65 -3.84
C ARG A 57 -6.38 -0.33 -2.72
N GLY A 58 -6.56 -1.63 -2.96
CA GLY A 58 -6.22 -2.66 -1.97
C GLY A 58 -4.72 -2.76 -1.69
N LEU A 59 -3.88 -2.59 -2.70
CA LEU A 59 -2.43 -2.52 -2.55
C LEU A 59 -2.03 -1.29 -1.72
N LEU A 60 -2.54 -0.11 -2.07
CA LEU A 60 -2.23 1.14 -1.39
C LEU A 60 -2.65 1.13 0.08
N MET A 61 -3.85 0.63 0.40
CA MET A 61 -4.30 0.51 1.79
C MET A 61 -3.34 -0.36 2.63
N LYS A 62 -2.83 -1.46 2.07
CA LYS A 62 -1.89 -2.36 2.77
C LYS A 62 -0.49 -1.75 2.93
N LEU A 63 -0.03 -0.96 1.96
CA LEU A 63 1.27 -0.29 2.00
C LEU A 63 1.26 0.89 2.98
N LEU A 64 0.17 1.65 2.99
CA LEU A 64 0.00 2.86 3.80
C LEU A 64 -0.66 2.58 5.16
N GLU A 65 -0.77 1.31 5.55
CA GLU A 65 -1.33 0.89 6.83
C GLU A 65 -0.54 1.51 7.99
N THR A 66 -1.26 2.09 8.94
CA THR A 66 -0.68 2.81 10.08
C THR A 66 -0.03 1.82 11.05
N ASN A 67 -0.70 0.71 11.33
CA ASN A 67 -0.17 -0.32 12.20
C ASN A 67 0.86 -1.20 11.44
N PRO A 68 2.14 -1.20 11.85
CA PRO A 68 3.18 -1.94 11.15
C PRO A 68 2.94 -3.45 11.12
N GLN A 69 2.13 -4.01 12.04
CA GLN A 69 1.85 -5.44 12.04
C GLN A 69 1.04 -5.90 10.84
N TYR A 70 0.11 -5.06 10.39
CA TYR A 70 -0.79 -5.32 9.26
C TYR A 70 -0.28 -4.75 7.93
N ARG A 71 0.77 -3.93 7.96
CA ARG A 71 1.42 -3.39 6.77
C ARG A 71 1.99 -4.51 5.91
N LEU A 72 1.94 -4.35 4.59
CA LEU A 72 2.62 -5.22 3.64
C LEU A 72 4.14 -5.19 3.90
N LYS A 73 4.76 -6.36 4.18
CA LYS A 73 6.16 -6.44 4.63
C LYS A 73 7.11 -7.13 3.66
N SER A 74 6.58 -7.95 2.76
CA SER A 74 7.42 -8.81 1.92
C SER A 74 7.12 -8.62 0.44
N LEU A 75 8.16 -8.80 -0.38
CA LEU A 75 8.07 -8.78 -1.82
C LEU A 75 7.09 -9.85 -2.33
N ARG A 76 7.09 -11.05 -1.74
CA ARG A 76 6.16 -12.12 -2.12
C ARG A 76 4.70 -11.71 -1.95
N GLN A 77 4.37 -11.05 -0.83
CA GLN A 77 3.00 -10.54 -0.62
C GLN A 77 2.64 -9.46 -1.62
N LEU A 78 3.59 -8.59 -2.00
CA LEU A 78 3.39 -7.57 -3.03
C LEU A 78 3.07 -8.19 -4.40
N GLN A 79 3.87 -9.17 -4.81
CA GLN A 79 3.68 -9.92 -6.06
C GLN A 79 2.33 -10.64 -6.13
N GLN A 80 1.81 -11.10 -4.99
CA GLN A 80 0.52 -11.80 -4.89
C GLN A 80 -0.70 -10.85 -4.89
N THR A 81 -0.51 -9.54 -4.86
CA THR A 81 -1.66 -8.62 -4.87
C THR A 81 -2.35 -8.58 -6.22
N ALA A 82 -3.67 -8.31 -6.22
CA ALA A 82 -4.47 -8.23 -7.42
C ALA A 82 -3.96 -7.19 -8.44
N PHE A 83 -3.24 -6.18 -7.97
CA PHE A 83 -2.63 -5.15 -8.81
C PHE A 83 -1.55 -5.70 -9.76
N TYR A 84 -0.78 -6.70 -9.31
CA TYR A 84 0.29 -7.32 -10.10
C TYR A 84 -0.14 -8.61 -10.79
N MET A 85 -1.45 -8.89 -10.87
CA MET A 85 -1.94 -10.08 -11.58
C MET A 85 -1.63 -9.95 -13.07
N GLY A 86 -0.94 -10.95 -13.62
CA GLY A 86 -0.47 -10.95 -15.01
C GLY A 86 0.85 -10.21 -15.24
N PHE A 87 1.45 -9.61 -14.20
CA PHE A 87 2.78 -9.00 -14.31
C PHE A 87 3.88 -10.05 -14.23
N ASN A 88 4.78 -10.08 -15.22
CA ASN A 88 5.86 -11.07 -15.28
C ASN A 88 7.11 -10.59 -14.52
N PHE A 89 7.21 -10.98 -13.25
CA PHE A 89 8.39 -10.67 -12.41
C PHE A 89 9.66 -11.40 -12.87
N ASP A 90 9.56 -12.51 -13.61
CA ASP A 90 10.73 -13.26 -14.08
C ASP A 90 11.49 -12.48 -15.15
N GLU A 91 10.76 -11.83 -16.07
CA GLU A 91 11.37 -10.99 -17.11
C GLU A 91 12.07 -9.76 -16.53
N VAL A 92 11.50 -9.16 -15.47
CA VAL A 92 12.14 -8.05 -14.75
C VAL A 92 13.44 -8.52 -14.09
N ARG A 93 13.40 -9.66 -13.41
CA ARG A 93 14.59 -10.25 -12.76
C ARG A 93 15.68 -10.60 -13.79
N ALA A 94 15.27 -11.10 -14.95
CA ALA A 94 16.16 -11.41 -16.08
C ALA A 94 16.61 -10.17 -16.87
N LYS A 95 16.19 -8.95 -16.46
CA LYS A 95 16.47 -7.68 -17.17
C LYS A 95 16.06 -7.69 -18.65
N ARG A 96 15.03 -8.47 -18.99
CA ARG A 96 14.49 -8.56 -20.36
C ARG A 96 13.55 -7.41 -20.70
N ILE A 97 13.09 -6.68 -19.69
CA ILE A 97 12.24 -5.50 -19.83
C ILE A 97 13.10 -4.26 -19.64
N LEU A 98 13.05 -3.34 -20.62
CA LEU A 98 13.71 -2.05 -20.52
C LEU A 98 12.88 -1.11 -19.63
N PRO A 99 13.47 -0.41 -18.64
CA PRO A 99 12.72 0.53 -17.81
C PRO A 99 11.96 1.57 -18.62
N LYS A 100 12.54 2.05 -19.73
CA LYS A 100 11.93 3.02 -20.64
C LYS A 100 10.65 2.49 -21.29
N SER A 101 10.61 1.20 -21.66
CA SER A 101 9.42 0.61 -22.29
C SER A 101 8.24 0.52 -21.33
N ILE A 102 8.51 0.25 -20.03
CA ILE A 102 7.47 0.26 -18.98
C ILE A 102 6.87 1.67 -18.86
N LEU A 103 7.72 2.70 -18.77
CA LEU A 103 7.26 4.08 -18.61
C LEU A 103 6.44 4.55 -19.81
N GLN A 104 6.88 4.23 -21.03
CA GLN A 104 6.18 4.61 -22.25
C GLN A 104 4.78 4.00 -22.31
N GLN A 105 4.62 2.72 -21.95
CA GLN A 105 3.33 2.04 -21.92
C GLN A 105 2.28 2.81 -21.08
N TYR A 106 2.65 3.35 -19.92
CA TYR A 106 1.73 4.09 -19.06
C TYR A 106 1.50 5.54 -19.51
N GLN A 107 2.41 6.11 -20.29
CA GLN A 107 2.24 7.45 -20.88
C GLN A 107 1.22 7.42 -22.01
N ASP A 108 1.23 6.38 -22.83
CA ASP A 108 0.29 6.23 -23.95
C ASP A 108 -1.16 5.97 -23.46
N ASP A 109 -1.31 5.30 -22.31
CA ASP A 109 -2.59 5.10 -21.63
C ASP A 109 -3.11 6.36 -20.91
N SER A 110 -2.24 7.37 -20.73
CA SER A 110 -2.53 8.62 -20.02
C SER A 110 -2.52 9.80 -20.99
N GLN A 111 -3.59 9.97 -21.78
CA GLN A 111 -3.90 11.28 -22.37
C GLN A 111 -4.31 12.27 -21.26
N THR A 112 -3.31 12.72 -20.49
CA THR A 112 -3.37 13.93 -19.69
C THR A 112 -2.12 14.73 -20.02
N SER A 113 -2.33 15.84 -20.72
CA SER A 113 -1.35 16.85 -21.11
C SER A 113 -0.49 17.30 -19.93
N ILE A 114 0.66 16.66 -19.71
CA ILE A 114 1.79 17.32 -19.06
C ILE A 114 2.60 17.94 -20.19
N ILE A 115 2.46 19.25 -20.32
CA ILE A 115 3.28 20.08 -21.20
C ILE A 115 4.74 19.78 -20.85
N ALA A 116 5.45 19.24 -21.84
CA ALA A 116 6.83 18.83 -21.75
C ALA A 116 7.75 20.04 -21.60
N ASP A 117 8.38 20.17 -20.43
CA ASP A 117 9.69 20.81 -20.29
C ASP A 117 10.73 19.71 -20.02
N ASP A 118 11.01 18.92 -21.06
CA ASP A 118 11.89 17.73 -21.07
C ASP A 118 13.32 17.97 -20.55
N LYS A 119 13.76 19.22 -20.44
CA LYS A 119 15.12 19.56 -20.01
C LYS A 119 15.35 19.35 -18.51
N CYS A 120 14.30 19.43 -17.68
CA CYS A 120 14.48 19.37 -16.22
C CYS A 120 14.69 17.92 -15.72
N LEU A 121 13.98 16.95 -16.29
CA LEU A 121 14.13 15.52 -15.94
C LEU A 121 15.43 14.92 -16.47
N ALA A 122 15.88 15.32 -17.66
CA ALA A 122 17.13 14.83 -18.24
C ALA A 122 18.36 15.16 -17.35
N ASN A 123 18.37 16.35 -16.72
CA ASN A 123 19.48 16.77 -15.87
C ASN A 123 19.52 16.06 -14.51
N MET A 124 18.38 15.60 -13.98
CA MET A 124 18.34 14.91 -12.69
C MET A 124 18.92 13.49 -12.73
N PHE A 125 18.84 12.81 -13.88
CA PHE A 125 19.29 11.41 -14.00
C PHE A 125 20.61 11.24 -14.75
N SER A 126 21.20 12.30 -15.31
CA SER A 126 22.46 12.24 -16.08
C SER A 126 23.69 11.87 -15.24
N THR A 127 23.63 12.03 -13.92
CA THR A 127 24.78 11.76 -13.03
C THR A 127 25.08 10.26 -12.88
N PHE A 128 24.19 9.36 -13.32
CA PHE A 128 24.32 7.93 -13.08
C PHE A 128 25.21 7.20 -14.09
N ASP A 129 25.42 7.77 -15.28
CA ASP A 129 26.17 7.12 -16.38
C ASP A 129 27.68 7.41 -16.37
N GLN A 130 28.22 8.12 -15.37
CA GLN A 130 29.60 8.61 -15.39
C GLN A 130 30.68 7.66 -14.83
N ASN A 131 30.40 6.38 -14.55
CA ASN A 131 31.44 5.45 -14.09
C ASN A 131 31.26 4.04 -14.65
N ILE A 132 31.74 3.81 -15.87
CA ILE A 132 32.17 2.49 -16.34
C ILE A 132 33.54 2.69 -17.00
N ASP A 133 34.60 2.67 -16.19
CA ASP A 133 35.97 2.42 -16.65
C ASP A 133 36.68 1.64 -15.53
N LEU A 134 36.89 0.34 -15.77
CA LEU A 134 37.87 -0.52 -15.10
C LEU A 134 38.47 -1.44 -16.16
#